data_AF-A0A6C2YUI1-F1
#
_entry.id   AF-A0A6C2YUI1-F1
#
_cell.length_a   1.000
_cell.length_b   1.000
_cell.length_c   1.000
_cell.angle_alpha   90.00
_cell.angle_beta   90.00
_cell.angle_gamma   90.00
#
_symmetry.space_group_name_H-M   'P 1'
#
loop_
_entity.id
_entity.type
_entity.pdbx_description
1 polymer ?
#
loop_
_entity_poly.entity_id
_entity_poly.type
_entity_poly.pdbx_seq_one_letter_code
_entity_poly.pdbx_strand_id
1 'polypeptide(L)'
;MQSRQPAKRNRAVGPIAADRNARRTQSDGTSKPIEEIGVGEMVLSRDEHSPESPASGKVVEEVFVRTAEILRLTLSGGVTIDTTAEHPFFEESLGWIEARSLTPGHQLRTLDGSSIDVESLAETGQWQPVYNLRVADWHTYFVGDDEWGFAVWAHNAYGQFVEYASNNGLTAGQARYAFRVLRQRGETALRAYLARNNVAAHVADAAIAQARIPSARKINQVINETMQRTGPPNFTSRTRLTHNEALDAAAAHLAQGGAPIVELGRPGSGVFRSGVRQARIDEGSLTGAHGNIGPHIHLERLPYPGAPHANSNNHIPLFGPNNG
;
A
#
# COMPACT_ATOMS: atom_id res chain seq x y z
N MET A 1 12.00 18.93 48.22
CA MET A 1 11.61 19.35 46.85
C MET A 1 11.43 18.08 46.03
N GLN A 2 10.20 17.64 45.81
CA GLN A 2 9.91 16.50 44.93
C GLN A 2 10.21 16.94 43.50
N SER A 3 11.23 16.34 42.89
CA SER A 3 11.48 16.44 41.46
C SER A 3 10.27 15.84 40.73
N ARG A 4 9.47 16.70 40.09
CA ARG A 4 8.44 16.26 39.16
C ARG A 4 9.14 15.43 38.08
N GLN A 5 8.84 14.13 38.04
CA GLN A 5 9.13 13.30 36.86
C GLN A 5 8.45 13.96 35.65
N PRO A 6 9.14 14.10 34.50
CA PRO A 6 8.47 14.55 33.30
C PRO A 6 7.37 13.54 32.95
N ALA A 7 6.15 14.03 32.72
CA ALA A 7 5.02 13.21 32.33
C ALA A 7 5.42 12.31 31.15
N LYS A 8 5.18 10.99 31.28
CA LYS A 8 5.33 10.03 30.19
C LYS A 8 4.54 10.58 28.99
N ARG A 9 5.24 10.87 27.90
CA ARG A 9 4.63 11.40 26.66
C ARG A 9 3.49 10.47 26.26
N ASN A 10 2.33 11.04 25.92
CA ASN A 10 1.25 10.33 25.23
C ASN A 10 1.86 9.79 23.92
N ARG A 11 2.22 8.50 23.88
CA ARG A 11 2.92 7.93 22.73
C ARG A 11 1.89 7.51 21.69
N ALA A 12 1.96 8.15 20.53
CA ALA A 12 1.54 7.49 19.31
C ALA A 12 2.35 6.19 19.19
N VAL A 13 1.64 5.12 18.90
CA VAL A 13 2.19 3.77 18.85
C VAL A 13 2.56 3.53 17.41
N GLY A 14 3.80 3.11 17.21
CA GLY A 14 4.38 3.02 15.87
C GLY A 14 4.09 1.69 15.17
N PRO A 15 4.26 1.61 13.85
CA PRO A 15 4.28 0.36 13.13
C PRO A 15 5.42 -0.54 13.60
N ILE A 16 5.21 -1.85 13.57
CA ILE A 16 6.28 -2.82 13.81
C ILE A 16 7.18 -2.89 12.57
N ALA A 17 8.46 -2.53 12.74
CA ALA A 17 9.44 -2.58 11.66
C ALA A 17 9.85 -4.03 11.37
N ALA A 18 10.05 -4.33 10.07
CA ALA A 18 10.43 -5.64 9.57
C ALA A 18 11.85 -5.61 8.95
N ASP A 19 12.74 -6.50 9.41
CA ASP A 19 13.98 -6.90 8.73
C ASP A 19 13.68 -7.54 7.37
N ARG A 20 14.61 -7.32 6.44
CA ARG A 20 14.53 -7.75 5.05
C ARG A 20 14.60 -9.25 4.83
N ASN A 21 15.18 -10.01 5.75
CA ASN A 21 15.57 -11.40 5.49
C ASN A 21 14.90 -12.45 6.39
N ALA A 22 13.90 -12.10 7.21
CA ALA A 22 13.22 -13.06 8.09
C ALA A 22 11.81 -13.44 7.60
N ARG A 23 11.42 -14.71 7.75
CA ARG A 23 10.00 -15.11 7.83
C ARG A 23 9.53 -14.76 9.24
N ARG A 24 8.59 -13.83 9.37
CA ARG A 24 8.42 -13.10 10.63
C ARG A 24 7.28 -13.56 11.55
N THR A 25 7.59 -13.67 12.83
CA THR A 25 6.73 -13.84 14.01
C THR A 25 6.78 -12.56 14.86
N GLN A 26 5.90 -12.40 15.86
CA GLN A 26 5.81 -11.17 16.67
C GLN A 26 7.12 -10.75 17.38
N SER A 27 8.10 -11.66 17.52
CA SER A 27 9.35 -11.45 18.29
C SER A 27 10.58 -11.06 17.47
N ASP A 28 10.49 -10.95 16.14
CA ASP A 28 11.66 -10.62 15.31
C ASP A 28 11.69 -9.18 14.80
N GLY A 29 10.61 -8.42 14.97
CA GLY A 29 10.53 -6.98 14.67
C GLY A 29 10.73 -6.13 15.91
N THR A 30 11.39 -4.98 15.76
CA THR A 30 11.36 -3.91 16.76
C THR A 30 10.27 -2.92 16.38
N SER A 31 9.49 -2.47 17.34
CA SER A 31 8.62 -1.31 17.15
C SER A 31 9.46 -0.06 16.86
N LYS A 32 8.97 0.80 15.99
CA LYS A 32 9.61 2.06 15.66
C LYS A 32 8.53 3.15 15.62
N PRO A 33 8.76 4.33 16.23
CA PRO A 33 7.80 5.42 16.15
C PRO A 33 7.42 5.72 14.70
N ILE A 34 6.13 5.93 14.42
CA ILE A 34 5.65 6.05 13.05
C ILE A 34 6.25 7.25 12.32
N GLU A 35 6.58 8.31 13.06
CA GLU A 35 7.24 9.52 12.57
C GLU A 35 8.68 9.28 12.09
N GLU A 36 9.31 8.18 12.51
CA GLU A 36 10.67 7.83 12.11
C GLU A 36 10.72 6.86 10.91
N ILE A 37 9.57 6.33 10.48
CA ILE A 37 9.50 5.37 9.37
C ILE A 37 9.54 6.11 8.04
N GLY A 38 10.54 5.80 7.22
CA GLY A 38 10.72 6.35 5.89
C GLY A 38 10.24 5.44 4.75
N VAL A 39 10.09 6.03 3.56
CA VAL A 39 9.88 5.29 2.31
C VAL A 39 11.04 4.33 2.06
N GLY A 40 10.73 3.08 1.71
CA GLY A 40 11.71 2.02 1.44
C GLY A 40 12.04 1.15 2.67
N GLU A 41 11.64 1.56 3.87
CA GLU A 41 11.64 0.69 5.06
C GLU A 41 10.56 -0.38 4.93
N MET A 42 10.66 -1.45 5.71
CA MET A 42 9.62 -2.47 5.76
C MET A 42 8.92 -2.47 7.10
N VAL A 43 7.61 -2.67 7.04
CA VAL A 43 6.75 -2.83 8.20
C VAL A 43 6.04 -4.17 8.11
N LEU A 44 5.73 -4.77 9.25
CA LEU A 44 4.91 -5.96 9.26
C LEU A 44 3.51 -5.61 8.75
N SER A 45 3.03 -6.43 7.83
CA SER A 45 1.76 -6.28 7.15
C SER A 45 1.13 -7.65 6.97
N ARG A 46 -0.16 -7.70 6.66
CA ARG A 46 -0.91 -8.93 6.34
C ARG A 46 -1.90 -8.62 5.23
N ASP A 47 -2.22 -9.60 4.41
CA ASP A 47 -3.18 -9.44 3.31
C ASP A 47 -4.57 -9.03 3.86
N GLU A 48 -5.07 -7.87 3.42
CA GLU A 48 -6.35 -7.27 3.83
C GLU A 48 -7.59 -8.16 3.57
N HIS A 49 -7.43 -9.24 2.79
CA HIS A 49 -8.50 -10.18 2.41
C HIS A 49 -8.31 -11.58 3.00
N SER A 50 -7.13 -11.87 3.55
CA SER A 50 -6.77 -13.19 4.07
C SER A 50 -6.29 -13.04 5.52
N PRO A 51 -7.20 -12.87 6.49
CA PRO A 51 -6.82 -12.61 7.89
C PRO A 51 -6.08 -13.80 8.54
N GLU A 52 -6.23 -15.00 7.99
CA GLU A 52 -5.47 -16.20 8.38
C GLU A 52 -4.08 -16.31 7.73
N SER A 53 -3.74 -15.42 6.80
CA SER A 53 -2.45 -15.46 6.13
C SER A 53 -1.33 -15.02 7.08
N PRO A 54 -0.13 -15.61 6.95
CA PRO A 54 1.01 -15.17 7.74
C PRO A 54 1.34 -13.71 7.43
N ALA A 55 1.69 -12.96 8.46
CA ALA A 55 2.23 -11.62 8.29
C ALA A 55 3.57 -11.68 7.55
N SER A 56 3.90 -10.61 6.85
CA SER A 56 5.17 -10.47 6.13
C SER A 56 5.61 -9.01 6.11
N GLY A 57 6.92 -8.80 6.01
CA GLY A 57 7.48 -7.47 5.81
C GLY A 57 7.08 -6.93 4.45
N LYS A 58 6.46 -5.74 4.44
CA LYS A 58 6.08 -5.01 3.23
C LYS A 58 6.68 -3.63 3.22
N VAL A 59 7.10 -3.19 2.04
CA VAL A 59 7.78 -1.91 1.86
C VAL A 59 6.81 -0.76 2.06
N VAL A 60 7.24 0.26 2.79
CA VAL A 60 6.60 1.57 2.87
C VAL A 60 6.88 2.31 1.57
N GLU A 61 5.83 2.59 0.81
CA GLU A 61 5.91 3.26 -0.48
C GLU A 61 5.70 4.76 -0.39
N GLU A 62 5.02 5.22 0.66
CA GLU A 62 4.71 6.63 0.90
C GLU A 62 4.45 6.85 2.39
N VAL A 63 4.76 8.05 2.87
CA VAL A 63 4.47 8.49 4.23
C VAL A 63 3.60 9.74 4.12
N PHE A 64 2.43 9.71 4.75
CA PHE A 64 1.50 10.82 4.82
C PHE A 64 1.54 11.41 6.21
N VAL A 65 1.65 12.74 6.28
CA VAL A 65 1.57 13.49 7.52
C VAL A 65 0.51 14.56 7.36
N ARG A 66 -0.39 14.65 8.33
CA ARG A 66 -1.36 15.74 8.43
C ARG A 66 -1.66 16.04 9.88
N THR A 67 -2.25 17.19 10.16
CA THR A 67 -2.79 17.48 11.48
C THR A 67 -4.24 17.03 11.54
N ALA A 68 -4.61 16.29 12.60
CA ALA A 68 -5.96 15.82 12.82
C ALA A 68 -6.29 15.76 14.32
N GLU A 69 -7.58 15.71 14.64
CA GLU A 69 -8.04 15.45 16.00
C GLU A 69 -7.75 14.01 16.42
N ILE A 70 -7.31 13.84 17.67
CA ILE A 70 -6.94 12.55 18.25
C ILE A 70 -8.12 11.93 18.98
N LEU A 71 -8.47 10.72 18.55
CA LEU A 71 -9.25 9.73 19.28
C LEU A 71 -8.28 8.79 20.01
N ARG A 72 -8.43 8.67 21.33
CA ARG A 72 -7.71 7.70 22.13
C ARG A 72 -8.50 6.42 22.26
N LEU A 73 -7.94 5.33 21.76
CA LEU A 73 -8.45 3.97 21.93
C LEU A 73 -7.70 3.31 23.09
N THR A 74 -8.43 2.79 24.08
CA THR A 74 -7.86 2.02 25.20
C THR A 74 -8.18 0.55 25.00
N LEU A 75 -7.16 -0.29 25.04
CA LEU A 75 -7.21 -1.75 24.91
C LEU A 75 -6.95 -2.42 26.27
N SER A 76 -7.22 -3.72 26.35
CA SER A 76 -7.01 -4.51 27.56
C SER A 76 -5.65 -4.26 28.21
N GLY A 77 -5.66 -4.04 29.52
CA GLY A 77 -4.44 -3.77 30.29
C GLY A 77 -4.02 -2.30 30.30
N GLY A 78 -4.92 -1.39 29.91
CA GLY A 78 -4.69 0.05 29.93
C GLY A 78 -3.76 0.57 28.82
N VAL A 79 -3.55 -0.24 27.78
CA VAL A 79 -2.74 0.14 26.62
C VAL A 79 -3.52 1.13 25.77
N THR A 80 -2.90 2.24 25.37
CA THR A 80 -3.57 3.29 24.60
C THR A 80 -2.97 3.46 23.22
N ILE A 81 -3.82 3.60 22.20
CA ILE A 81 -3.46 4.02 20.85
C ILE A 81 -4.12 5.38 20.58
N ASP A 82 -3.31 6.40 20.33
CA ASP A 82 -3.78 7.69 19.83
C ASP A 82 -3.86 7.62 18.30
N THR A 83 -5.06 7.78 17.75
CA THR A 83 -5.34 7.63 16.31
C THR A 83 -6.38 8.64 15.84
N THR A 84 -6.69 8.67 14.55
CA THR A 84 -7.83 9.44 14.03
C THR A 84 -9.10 8.62 14.12
N ALA A 85 -10.25 9.27 14.34
CA ALA A 85 -11.55 8.63 14.46
C ALA A 85 -11.91 7.70 13.29
N GLU A 86 -11.41 8.01 12.10
CA GLU A 86 -11.61 7.27 10.86
C GLU A 86 -10.66 6.12 10.61
N HIS A 87 -9.62 5.96 11.42
CA HIS A 87 -8.57 4.99 11.14
C HIS A 87 -9.11 3.57 11.28
N PRO A 88 -9.00 2.70 10.26
CA PRO A 88 -9.56 1.36 10.36
C PRO A 88 -8.64 0.41 11.11
N PHE A 89 -9.22 -0.39 12.01
CA PHE A 89 -8.61 -1.57 12.63
C PHE A 89 -9.39 -2.83 12.22
N PHE A 90 -8.73 -3.99 12.23
CA PHE A 90 -9.41 -5.25 11.96
C PHE A 90 -10.05 -5.81 13.23
N GLU A 91 -11.37 -5.91 13.25
CA GLU A 91 -12.15 -6.53 14.32
C GLU A 91 -12.51 -7.98 13.93
N GLU A 92 -12.41 -8.93 14.86
CA GLU A 92 -12.51 -10.37 14.56
C GLU A 92 -13.83 -10.78 13.88
N SER A 93 -14.96 -10.22 14.32
CA SER A 93 -16.29 -10.61 13.84
C SER A 93 -16.79 -9.74 12.69
N LEU A 94 -16.29 -8.51 12.58
CA LEU A 94 -16.80 -7.47 11.67
C LEU A 94 -15.82 -7.12 10.55
N GLY A 95 -14.56 -7.57 10.65
CA GLY A 95 -13.46 -7.17 9.78
C GLY A 95 -13.06 -5.71 9.98
N TRP A 96 -12.65 -5.03 8.90
CA TRP A 96 -12.20 -3.64 8.96
C TRP A 96 -13.31 -2.69 9.45
N ILE A 97 -13.08 -2.07 10.61
CA ILE A 97 -13.98 -1.10 11.25
C ILE A 97 -13.22 0.16 11.65
N GLU A 98 -13.87 1.31 11.57
CA GLU A 98 -13.29 2.59 11.98
C GLU A 98 -13.10 2.66 13.49
N ALA A 99 -12.04 3.32 13.95
CA ALA A 99 -11.75 3.50 15.36
C ALA A 99 -12.97 4.02 16.15
N ARG A 100 -13.66 5.07 15.66
CA ARG A 100 -14.86 5.64 16.32
C ARG A 100 -16.07 4.71 16.39
N SER A 101 -16.08 3.64 15.61
CA SER A 101 -17.17 2.66 15.57
C SER A 101 -16.86 1.44 16.43
N LEU A 102 -15.66 1.38 17.03
CA LEU A 102 -15.37 0.40 18.06
C LEU A 102 -16.17 0.73 19.33
N THR A 103 -16.56 -0.31 20.06
CA THR A 103 -17.22 -0.20 21.36
C THR A 103 -16.56 -1.15 22.34
N PRO A 104 -16.66 -0.90 23.66
CA PRO A 104 -16.13 -1.81 24.66
C PRO A 104 -16.60 -3.26 24.42
N GLY A 105 -15.67 -4.21 24.44
CA GLY A 105 -15.92 -5.63 24.16
C GLY A 105 -15.76 -6.05 22.69
N HIS A 106 -15.57 -5.13 21.74
CA HIS A 106 -15.06 -5.51 20.41
C HIS A 106 -13.62 -6.03 20.52
N GLN A 107 -13.25 -6.96 19.65
CA GLN A 107 -11.94 -7.61 19.69
C GLN A 107 -11.12 -7.29 18.46
N LEU A 108 -9.98 -6.62 18.64
CA LEU A 108 -9.06 -6.32 17.55
C LEU A 108 -8.11 -7.47 17.30
N ARG A 109 -7.99 -7.89 16.04
CA ARG A 109 -7.06 -8.94 15.64
C ARG A 109 -5.61 -8.49 15.76
N THR A 110 -4.79 -9.32 16.38
CA THR A 110 -3.38 -9.03 16.61
C THR A 110 -2.48 -9.74 15.60
N LEU A 111 -1.18 -9.40 15.65
CA LEU A 111 -0.15 -9.96 14.77
C LEU A 111 0.00 -11.49 14.89
N ASP A 112 -0.15 -12.08 16.06
CA ASP A 112 -0.05 -13.54 16.23
C ASP A 112 -1.34 -14.28 15.83
N GLY A 113 -2.39 -13.53 15.47
CA GLY A 113 -3.68 -14.06 15.07
C GLY A 113 -4.68 -14.24 16.23
N SER A 114 -4.27 -13.91 17.46
CA SER A 114 -5.19 -13.75 18.60
C SER A 114 -5.95 -12.41 18.52
N SER A 115 -6.65 -12.05 19.59
CA SER A 115 -7.38 -10.80 19.68
C SER A 115 -7.17 -10.08 21.02
N ILE A 116 -7.37 -8.76 21.02
CA ILE A 116 -7.27 -7.89 22.20
C ILE A 116 -8.56 -7.08 22.34
N ASP A 117 -9.13 -7.01 23.55
CA ASP A 117 -10.40 -6.32 23.75
C ASP A 117 -10.21 -4.80 23.74
N VAL A 118 -11.19 -4.11 23.16
CA VAL A 118 -11.38 -2.68 23.32
C VAL A 118 -12.02 -2.43 24.69
N GLU A 119 -11.38 -1.61 25.53
CA GLU A 119 -11.91 -1.22 26.84
C GLU A 119 -12.69 0.10 26.77
N SER A 120 -12.18 1.10 26.06
CA SER A 120 -12.83 2.41 25.96
C SER A 120 -12.30 3.26 24.81
N LEU A 121 -13.04 4.32 24.49
CA LEU A 121 -12.66 5.32 23.51
C LEU A 121 -12.88 6.72 24.09
N ALA A 122 -12.00 7.66 23.77
CA ALA A 122 -12.12 9.05 24.21
C ALA A 122 -11.69 10.02 23.10
N GLU A 123 -12.58 10.92 22.70
CA GLU A 123 -12.19 12.11 21.92
C GLU A 123 -11.40 13.04 22.83
N THR A 124 -10.15 13.32 22.45
CA THR A 124 -9.24 14.07 23.33
C THR A 124 -9.37 15.59 23.18
N GLY A 125 -10.01 16.06 22.11
CA GLY A 125 -10.01 17.47 21.69
C GLY A 125 -8.63 17.97 21.25
N GLN A 126 -7.60 17.12 21.22
CA GLN A 126 -6.24 17.47 20.86
C GLN A 126 -6.04 17.32 19.37
N TRP A 127 -5.43 18.32 18.74
CA TRP A 127 -5.00 18.26 17.34
C TRP A 127 -3.49 18.05 17.30
N GLN A 128 -3.05 16.98 16.64
CA GLN A 128 -1.65 16.59 16.57
C GLN A 128 -1.27 16.13 15.15
N PRO A 129 0.03 16.14 14.80
CA PRO A 129 0.50 15.44 13.61
C PRO A 129 0.18 13.94 13.72
N VAL A 130 -0.59 13.44 12.75
CA VAL A 130 -0.88 12.03 12.57
C VAL A 130 -0.18 11.53 11.31
N TYR A 131 0.27 10.30 11.39
CA TYR A 131 1.02 9.65 10.32
C TYR A 131 0.21 8.50 9.77
N ASN A 132 0.29 8.31 8.47
CA ASN A 132 -0.21 7.11 7.82
C ASN A 132 0.82 6.68 6.78
N LEU A 133 0.91 5.38 6.52
CA LEU A 133 1.81 4.85 5.51
C LEU A 133 1.04 4.59 4.22
N ARG A 134 1.72 4.33 3.11
CA ARG A 134 1.26 3.44 2.04
C ARG A 134 2.16 2.22 2.09
N VAL A 135 1.60 1.04 2.34
CA VAL A 135 2.37 -0.20 2.42
C VAL A 135 2.10 -1.03 1.17
N ALA A 136 3.17 -1.56 0.57
CA ALA A 136 3.13 -2.33 -0.66
C ALA A 136 2.27 -3.59 -0.54
N ASP A 137 1.66 -3.97 -1.65
CA ASP A 137 0.78 -5.14 -1.85
C ASP A 137 -0.52 -5.12 -1.04
N TRP A 138 -0.43 -4.97 0.28
CA TRP A 138 -1.53 -5.25 1.20
C TRP A 138 -2.18 -4.03 1.82
N HIS A 139 -1.50 -2.87 1.79
CA HIS A 139 -2.04 -1.61 2.33
C HIS A 139 -2.57 -1.75 3.77
N THR A 140 -1.87 -2.54 4.57
CA THR A 140 -2.06 -2.65 6.01
C THR A 140 -0.71 -2.61 6.70
N TYR A 141 -0.72 -2.35 8.01
CA TYR A 141 0.45 -2.53 8.87
C TYR A 141 0.01 -2.89 10.29
N PHE A 142 0.92 -3.45 11.07
CA PHE A 142 0.70 -3.69 12.50
C PHE A 142 1.22 -2.54 13.34
N VAL A 143 0.38 -2.04 14.25
CA VAL A 143 0.68 -0.99 15.22
C VAL A 143 0.92 -1.63 16.58
N GLY A 144 2.08 -1.39 17.18
CA GLY A 144 2.41 -1.94 18.49
C GLY A 144 3.66 -1.31 19.09
N ASP A 145 3.98 -1.71 20.30
CA ASP A 145 5.16 -1.31 21.05
C ASP A 145 5.77 -2.55 21.69
N ASP A 146 7.10 -2.59 21.81
CA ASP A 146 7.83 -3.74 22.37
C ASP A 146 7.38 -4.06 23.81
N GLU A 147 6.92 -3.04 24.56
CA GLU A 147 6.42 -3.20 25.93
C GLU A 147 5.05 -3.88 26.01
N TRP A 148 4.29 -3.92 24.92
CA TRP A 148 2.90 -4.40 24.93
C TRP A 148 2.78 -5.91 24.83
N GLY A 149 3.77 -6.55 24.21
CA GLY A 149 3.69 -7.98 23.85
C GLY A 149 2.65 -8.29 22.78
N PHE A 150 2.02 -7.28 22.17
CA PHE A 150 1.11 -7.45 21.04
C PHE A 150 1.18 -6.27 20.07
N ALA A 151 0.65 -6.48 18.85
CA ALA A 151 0.45 -5.43 17.86
C ALA A 151 -0.89 -5.64 17.16
N VAL A 152 -1.65 -4.56 16.94
CA VAL A 152 -2.98 -4.59 16.32
C VAL A 152 -2.91 -4.26 14.84
N TRP A 153 -3.81 -4.83 14.06
CA TRP A 153 -3.81 -4.68 12.62
C TRP A 153 -4.57 -3.43 12.16
N ALA A 154 -3.88 -2.54 11.45
CA ALA A 154 -4.40 -1.26 10.97
C ALA A 154 -4.35 -1.16 9.44
N HIS A 155 -5.26 -0.39 8.86
CA HIS A 155 -5.38 -0.24 7.41
C HIS A 155 -4.98 1.16 6.91
N ASN A 156 -4.34 1.20 5.75
CA ASN A 156 -4.03 2.43 5.03
C ASN A 156 -5.32 2.95 4.36
N ALA A 157 -6.20 3.62 5.11
CA ALA A 157 -7.38 4.25 4.51
C ALA A 157 -6.95 5.41 3.60
N TYR A 158 -7.32 5.34 2.32
CA TYR A 158 -7.00 6.38 1.35
C TYR A 158 -7.96 7.56 1.48
N GLY A 159 -7.44 8.69 1.96
CA GLY A 159 -8.22 9.92 2.14
C GLY A 159 -8.76 10.51 0.84
N GLN A 160 -8.02 10.44 -0.27
CA GLN A 160 -8.39 11.11 -1.53
C GLN A 160 -9.64 10.53 -2.19
N PHE A 161 -9.79 9.19 -2.22
CA PHE A 161 -11.01 8.57 -2.73
C PHE A 161 -12.20 8.91 -1.82
N VAL A 162 -11.99 8.82 -0.51
CA VAL A 162 -13.05 9.07 0.49
C VAL A 162 -13.52 10.51 0.42
N GLU A 163 -12.61 11.48 0.39
CA GLU A 163 -12.90 12.90 0.25
C GLU A 163 -13.65 13.20 -1.05
N TYR A 164 -13.16 12.66 -2.18
CA TYR A 164 -13.82 12.86 -3.46
C TYR A 164 -15.23 12.28 -3.47
N ALA A 165 -15.41 11.04 -3.00
CA ALA A 165 -16.71 10.40 -2.94
C ALA A 165 -17.66 11.10 -1.94
N SER A 166 -17.14 11.60 -0.81
CA SER A 166 -17.92 12.34 0.17
C SER A 166 -18.42 13.69 -0.35
N ASN A 167 -17.59 14.41 -1.09
CA ASN A 167 -17.97 15.67 -1.72
C ASN A 167 -19.00 15.48 -2.85
N ASN A 168 -19.28 14.24 -3.26
CA ASN A 168 -20.16 13.92 -4.38
C ASN A 168 -21.31 12.98 -4.00
N GLY A 169 -21.86 13.16 -2.79
CA GLY A 169 -23.16 12.60 -2.40
C GLY A 169 -23.12 11.33 -1.55
N LEU A 170 -21.93 10.84 -1.20
CA LEU A 170 -21.80 9.84 -0.15
C LEU A 170 -21.54 10.48 1.21
N THR A 171 -22.09 9.89 2.26
CA THR A 171 -21.56 10.15 3.61
C THR A 171 -20.12 9.66 3.71
N ALA A 172 -19.34 10.18 4.66
CA ALA A 172 -17.99 9.66 4.93
C ALA A 172 -17.96 8.14 5.15
N GLY A 173 -18.97 7.58 5.83
CA GLY A 173 -19.11 6.14 6.05
C GLY A 173 -19.38 5.37 4.74
N GLN A 174 -20.28 5.87 3.89
CA GLN A 174 -20.53 5.25 2.58
C GLN A 174 -19.32 5.36 1.66
N ALA A 175 -18.60 6.48 1.66
CA ALA A 175 -17.39 6.67 0.87
C ALA A 175 -16.28 5.70 1.28
N ARG A 176 -16.14 5.41 2.58
CA ARG A 176 -15.19 4.41 3.09
C ARG A 176 -15.62 2.99 2.77
N TYR A 177 -16.91 2.68 2.85
CA TYR A 177 -17.42 1.38 2.41
C TYR A 177 -17.25 1.19 0.91
N ALA A 178 -17.53 2.21 0.09
CA ALA A 178 -17.24 2.22 -1.34
C ALA A 178 -15.76 1.93 -1.59
N PHE A 179 -14.86 2.59 -0.87
CA PHE A 179 -13.43 2.32 -0.98
C PHE A 179 -13.11 0.86 -0.66
N ARG A 180 -13.67 0.30 0.42
CA ARG A 180 -13.52 -1.12 0.77
C ARG A 180 -14.02 -2.05 -0.34
N VAL A 181 -15.17 -1.76 -0.95
CA VAL A 181 -15.72 -2.55 -2.05
C VAL A 181 -14.80 -2.52 -3.27
N LEU A 182 -14.26 -1.35 -3.61
CA LEU A 182 -13.30 -1.21 -4.71
C LEU A 182 -12.09 -2.13 -4.51
N ARG A 183 -11.56 -2.16 -3.29
CA ARG A 183 -10.39 -2.97 -2.93
C ARG A 183 -10.70 -4.46 -2.89
N GLN A 184 -11.74 -4.86 -2.15
CA GLN A 184 -12.07 -6.26 -1.91
C GLN A 184 -12.74 -6.97 -3.08
N ARG A 185 -13.49 -6.22 -3.91
CA ARG A 185 -14.40 -6.81 -4.91
C ARG A 185 -14.26 -6.18 -6.30
N GLY A 186 -13.33 -5.24 -6.46
CA GLY A 186 -13.04 -4.58 -7.73
C GLY A 186 -14.09 -3.56 -8.17
N GLU A 187 -13.84 -2.96 -9.33
CA GLU A 187 -14.61 -1.83 -9.86
C GLU A 187 -16.06 -2.19 -10.19
N THR A 188 -16.32 -3.39 -10.67
CA THR A 188 -17.68 -3.85 -10.98
C THR A 188 -18.55 -3.84 -9.72
N ALA A 189 -18.03 -4.36 -8.61
CA ALA A 189 -18.74 -4.35 -7.34
C ALA A 189 -18.88 -2.93 -6.78
N LEU A 190 -17.88 -2.09 -6.96
CA LEU A 190 -17.97 -0.68 -6.57
C LEU A 190 -19.09 0.02 -7.32
N ARG A 191 -19.15 -0.13 -8.64
CA ARG A 191 -20.19 0.49 -9.48
C ARG A 191 -21.59 0.03 -9.05
N ALA A 192 -21.75 -1.26 -8.75
CA ALA A 192 -23.00 -1.79 -8.23
C ALA A 192 -23.37 -1.19 -6.87
N TYR A 193 -22.41 -1.02 -5.96
CA TYR A 193 -22.63 -0.36 -4.67
C TYR A 193 -23.04 1.10 -4.84
N LEU A 194 -22.29 1.86 -5.65
CA LEU A 194 -22.53 3.29 -5.89
C LEU A 194 -23.89 3.54 -6.54
N ALA A 195 -24.29 2.71 -7.52
CA ALA A 195 -25.60 2.77 -8.14
C ALA A 195 -26.74 2.55 -7.13
N ARG A 196 -26.60 1.57 -6.21
CA ARG A 196 -27.59 1.31 -5.15
C ARG A 196 -27.72 2.45 -4.13
N ASN A 197 -26.66 3.26 -3.99
CA ASN A 197 -26.64 4.43 -3.11
C ASN A 197 -26.93 5.74 -3.88
N ASN A 198 -27.54 5.65 -5.07
CA ASN A 198 -27.92 6.79 -5.91
C ASN A 198 -26.75 7.73 -6.27
N VAL A 199 -25.52 7.21 -6.31
CA VAL A 199 -24.37 7.96 -6.81
C VAL A 199 -24.35 7.87 -8.33
N ALA A 200 -24.26 9.03 -8.98
CA ALA A 200 -24.22 9.09 -10.44
C ALA A 200 -23.00 8.36 -11.01
N ALA A 201 -23.17 7.65 -12.13
CA ALA A 201 -22.10 6.83 -12.72
C ALA A 201 -20.81 7.62 -13.01
N HIS A 202 -20.93 8.87 -13.48
CA HIS A 202 -19.78 9.73 -13.75
C HIS A 202 -18.99 10.11 -12.48
N VAL A 203 -19.65 10.20 -11.32
CA VAL A 203 -19.00 10.40 -10.03
C VAL A 203 -18.23 9.15 -9.62
N ALA A 204 -18.83 7.97 -9.82
CA ALA A 204 -18.16 6.69 -9.60
C ALA A 204 -16.90 6.55 -10.47
N ASP A 205 -17.00 6.91 -11.75
CA ASP A 205 -15.88 6.93 -12.69
C ASP A 205 -14.74 7.83 -12.21
N ALA A 206 -15.08 9.04 -11.76
CA ALA A 206 -14.09 9.98 -11.29
C ALA A 206 -13.48 9.57 -9.95
N ALA A 207 -14.24 8.95 -9.04
CA ALA A 207 -13.71 8.40 -7.79
C ALA A 207 -12.74 7.24 -8.06
N ILE A 208 -13.09 6.31 -8.96
CA ILE A 208 -12.19 5.24 -9.42
C ILE A 208 -10.94 5.84 -10.05
N ALA A 209 -11.09 6.87 -10.88
CA ALA A 209 -9.95 7.56 -11.47
C ALA A 209 -9.05 8.16 -10.38
N GLN A 210 -9.61 8.83 -9.35
CA GLN A 210 -8.86 9.36 -8.21
C GLN A 210 -8.07 8.26 -7.47
N ALA A 211 -8.68 7.10 -7.23
CA ALA A 211 -7.98 5.95 -6.65
C ALA A 211 -6.82 5.43 -7.53
N ARG A 212 -6.90 5.62 -8.85
CA ARG A 212 -5.85 5.24 -9.82
C ARG A 212 -4.77 6.30 -10.03
N ILE A 213 -5.00 7.58 -9.70
CA ILE A 213 -4.07 8.69 -10.01
C ILE A 213 -2.63 8.42 -9.53
N PRO A 214 -2.38 7.97 -8.28
CA PRO A 214 -1.03 7.71 -7.82
C PRO A 214 -0.29 6.66 -8.66
N SER A 215 -0.96 5.54 -8.97
CA SER A 215 -0.40 4.48 -9.81
C SER A 215 -0.23 4.93 -11.26
N ALA A 216 -1.20 5.66 -11.83
CA ALA A 216 -1.11 6.19 -13.18
C ALA A 216 0.05 7.18 -13.37
N ARG A 217 0.34 8.00 -12.35
CA ARG A 217 1.50 8.91 -12.36
C ARG A 217 2.82 8.13 -12.43
N LYS A 218 2.99 7.10 -11.57
CA LYS A 218 4.19 6.25 -11.59
C LYS A 218 4.34 5.51 -12.93
N ILE A 219 3.25 4.92 -13.44
CA ILE A 219 3.21 4.20 -14.72
C ILE A 219 3.64 5.12 -15.87
N ASN A 220 3.02 6.30 -15.97
CA ASN A 220 3.37 7.26 -17.02
C ASN A 220 4.82 7.74 -16.89
N GLN A 221 5.31 7.92 -15.66
CA GLN A 221 6.69 8.30 -15.41
C GLN A 221 7.67 7.25 -15.97
N VAL A 222 7.52 5.97 -15.62
CA VAL A 222 8.46 4.94 -16.08
C VAL A 222 8.38 4.70 -17.58
N ILE A 223 7.19 4.86 -18.20
CA ILE A 223 7.04 4.81 -19.66
C ILE A 223 7.77 5.98 -20.31
N ASN A 224 7.59 7.20 -19.80
CA ASN A 224 8.26 8.39 -20.35
C ASN A 224 9.79 8.30 -20.20
N GLU A 225 10.29 7.87 -19.04
CA GLU A 225 11.72 7.62 -18.81
C GLU A 225 12.27 6.63 -19.85
N THR A 226 11.53 5.55 -20.13
CA THR A 226 11.89 4.56 -21.15
C THR A 226 11.90 5.17 -22.56
N MET A 227 10.83 5.87 -22.92
CA MET A 227 10.61 6.34 -24.29
C MET A 227 11.38 7.59 -24.66
N GLN A 228 11.82 8.38 -23.68
CA GLN A 228 12.54 9.63 -23.88
C GLN A 228 14.03 9.52 -23.51
N ARG A 229 14.52 8.32 -23.19
CA ARG A 229 15.94 8.10 -22.88
C ARG A 229 16.85 8.56 -24.02
N THR A 230 17.84 9.38 -23.68
CA THR A 230 18.91 9.87 -24.57
C THR A 230 20.31 9.45 -24.13
N GLY A 231 20.46 8.93 -22.91
CA GLY A 231 21.72 8.43 -22.36
C GLY A 231 21.97 6.95 -22.67
N PRO A 232 22.85 6.28 -21.89
CA PRO A 232 23.11 4.85 -22.05
C PRO A 232 21.82 4.02 -22.14
N PRO A 233 21.78 2.99 -23.01
CA PRO A 233 20.57 2.23 -23.28
C PRO A 233 20.09 1.47 -22.04
N ASN A 234 21.00 0.89 -21.25
CA ASN A 234 20.65 0.25 -19.99
C ASN A 234 20.67 1.26 -18.84
N PHE A 235 19.58 1.34 -18.09
CA PHE A 235 19.48 2.19 -16.89
C PHE A 235 18.39 1.68 -15.96
N THR A 236 18.38 2.20 -14.73
CA THR A 236 17.41 1.84 -13.68
C THR A 236 16.50 3.02 -13.41
N SER A 237 15.18 2.79 -13.38
CA SER A 237 14.23 3.81 -12.95
C SER A 237 14.41 4.12 -11.47
N ARG A 238 14.26 5.39 -11.10
CA ARG A 238 14.17 5.80 -9.69
C ARG A 238 12.80 5.46 -9.09
N THR A 239 11.80 5.27 -9.93
CA THR A 239 10.45 4.90 -9.52
C THR A 239 10.36 3.40 -9.35
N ARG A 240 9.91 2.99 -8.17
CA ARG A 240 9.54 1.60 -7.88
C ARG A 240 8.06 1.38 -8.13
N LEU A 241 7.72 0.20 -8.61
CA LEU A 241 6.33 -0.20 -8.88
C LEU A 241 5.94 -1.40 -8.02
N THR A 242 4.67 -1.49 -7.62
CA THR A 242 4.12 -2.77 -7.15
C THR A 242 4.06 -3.78 -8.30
N HIS A 243 3.81 -5.04 -7.99
CA HIS A 243 3.56 -6.07 -9.01
C HIS A 243 2.40 -5.69 -9.95
N ASN A 244 1.31 -5.15 -9.39
CA ASN A 244 0.16 -4.70 -10.17
C ASN A 244 0.49 -3.46 -11.01
N GLU A 245 1.17 -2.46 -10.43
CA GLU A 245 1.60 -1.28 -11.17
C GLU A 245 2.58 -1.64 -12.30
N ALA A 246 3.41 -2.67 -12.11
CA ALA A 246 4.32 -3.17 -13.14
C ALA A 246 3.59 -3.87 -14.28
N LEU A 247 2.57 -4.67 -13.99
CA LEU A 247 1.71 -5.28 -14.99
C LEU A 247 0.95 -4.21 -15.78
N ASP A 248 0.37 -3.23 -15.08
CA ASP A 248 -0.32 -2.09 -15.69
C ASP A 248 0.64 -1.25 -16.55
N ALA A 249 1.88 -1.03 -16.09
CA ALA A 249 2.90 -0.33 -16.85
C ALA A 249 3.30 -1.07 -18.13
N ALA A 250 3.49 -2.39 -18.05
CA ALA A 250 3.78 -3.22 -19.22
C ALA A 250 2.63 -3.17 -20.24
N ALA A 251 1.39 -3.35 -19.78
CA ALA A 251 0.22 -3.29 -20.63
C ALA A 251 0.06 -1.90 -21.29
N ALA A 252 0.17 -0.82 -20.52
CA ALA A 252 0.07 0.55 -21.01
C ALA A 252 1.20 0.90 -21.99
N HIS A 253 2.43 0.43 -21.73
CA HIS A 253 3.56 0.60 -22.64
C HIS A 253 3.29 -0.08 -23.98
N LEU A 254 2.91 -1.36 -23.95
CA LEU A 254 2.66 -2.15 -25.17
C LEU A 254 1.47 -1.64 -25.98
N ALA A 255 0.39 -1.19 -25.33
CA ALA A 255 -0.78 -0.64 -26.00
C ALA A 255 -0.45 0.59 -26.86
N GLN A 256 0.59 1.35 -26.49
CA GLN A 256 1.07 2.52 -27.25
C GLN A 256 2.05 2.15 -28.39
N GLY A 257 2.24 0.86 -28.69
CA GLY A 257 3.16 0.38 -29.72
C GLY A 257 2.62 0.47 -31.15
N GLY A 258 1.29 0.65 -31.31
CA GLY A 258 0.65 0.82 -32.62
C GLY A 258 0.57 -0.46 -33.48
N ALA A 259 0.94 -1.62 -32.92
CA ALA A 259 0.87 -2.92 -33.57
C ALA A 259 0.19 -3.96 -32.64
N PRO A 260 -0.25 -5.11 -33.15
CA PRO A 260 -0.68 -6.21 -32.31
C PRO A 260 0.40 -6.59 -31.28
N ILE A 261 -0.02 -6.91 -30.06
CA ILE A 261 0.88 -7.41 -29.02
C ILE A 261 1.20 -8.87 -29.33
N VAL A 262 2.48 -9.20 -29.38
CA VAL A 262 2.97 -10.55 -29.65
C VAL A 262 3.88 -10.98 -28.50
N GLU A 263 3.64 -12.17 -27.95
CA GLU A 263 4.58 -12.84 -27.06
C GLU A 263 5.70 -13.47 -27.88
N LEU A 264 6.95 -13.22 -27.50
CA LEU A 264 8.12 -13.70 -28.23
C LEU A 264 8.69 -14.97 -27.60
N GLY A 265 9.09 -15.93 -28.42
CA GLY A 265 9.67 -17.19 -27.96
C GLY A 265 8.60 -18.23 -27.64
N ARG A 266 8.77 -18.94 -26.52
CA ARG A 266 7.80 -19.96 -26.07
C ARG A 266 6.65 -19.30 -25.30
N PRO A 267 5.44 -19.88 -25.30
CA PRO A 267 4.37 -19.43 -24.42
C PRO A 267 4.84 -19.36 -22.95
N GLY A 268 4.55 -18.25 -22.27
CA GLY A 268 5.04 -17.96 -20.93
C GLY A 268 6.51 -17.52 -20.88
N SER A 269 7.06 -16.96 -21.97
CA SER A 269 8.42 -16.41 -21.99
C SER A 269 8.56 -15.16 -21.14
N GLY A 270 7.44 -14.46 -20.92
CA GLY A 270 7.43 -13.18 -20.22
C GLY A 270 7.94 -12.01 -21.07
N VAL A 271 8.11 -12.20 -22.40
CA VAL A 271 8.58 -11.16 -23.32
C VAL A 271 7.49 -10.81 -24.32
N PHE A 272 7.00 -9.57 -24.26
CA PHE A 272 5.92 -9.09 -25.11
C PHE A 272 6.36 -7.88 -25.91
N ARG A 273 5.88 -7.78 -27.16
CA ARG A 273 6.26 -6.70 -28.07
C ARG A 273 5.07 -6.15 -28.85
N SER A 274 5.07 -4.84 -29.07
CA SER A 274 4.20 -4.13 -30.01
C SER A 274 4.99 -3.01 -30.68
N GLY A 275 5.20 -3.11 -31.99
CA GLY A 275 5.95 -2.13 -32.78
C GLY A 275 7.39 -1.99 -32.27
N VAL A 276 7.73 -0.77 -31.82
CA VAL A 276 9.05 -0.47 -31.22
C VAL A 276 9.09 -0.64 -29.70
N ARG A 277 8.01 -1.10 -29.07
CA ARG A 277 7.90 -1.21 -27.62
C ARG A 277 7.95 -2.66 -27.20
N GLN A 278 8.75 -2.94 -26.18
CA GLN A 278 8.86 -4.27 -25.57
C GLN A 278 8.75 -4.15 -24.06
N ALA A 279 8.10 -5.13 -23.44
CA ALA A 279 8.12 -5.33 -22.00
C ALA A 279 8.61 -6.75 -21.73
N ARG A 280 9.50 -6.92 -20.74
CA ARG A 280 9.96 -8.24 -20.34
C ARG A 280 10.04 -8.40 -18.84
N ILE A 281 9.67 -9.60 -18.39
CA ILE A 281 9.87 -10.08 -17.03
C ILE A 281 10.35 -11.53 -17.10
N ASP A 282 11.67 -11.72 -17.12
CA ASP A 282 12.27 -13.04 -17.12
C ASP A 282 12.52 -13.53 -15.68
N GLU A 283 12.86 -14.82 -15.53
CA GLU A 283 13.11 -15.45 -14.24
C GLU A 283 14.21 -14.75 -13.44
N GLY A 284 15.26 -14.26 -14.13
CA GLY A 284 16.33 -13.50 -13.51
C GLY A 284 15.88 -12.12 -13.02
N SER A 285 14.91 -11.51 -13.70
CA SER A 285 14.29 -10.23 -13.33
C SER A 285 13.38 -10.40 -12.12
N LEU A 286 12.61 -11.48 -12.06
CA LEU A 286 11.72 -11.81 -10.92
C LEU A 286 12.49 -12.11 -9.64
N THR A 287 13.59 -12.85 -9.76
CA THR A 287 14.42 -13.25 -8.62
C THR A 287 15.39 -12.16 -8.17
N GLY A 288 15.61 -11.14 -9.00
CA GLY A 288 16.62 -10.11 -8.78
C GLY A 288 18.06 -10.61 -8.95
N ALA A 289 18.25 -11.73 -9.64
CA ALA A 289 19.54 -12.40 -9.80
C ALA A 289 20.57 -11.61 -10.63
N HIS A 290 20.18 -10.45 -11.19
CA HIS A 290 21.06 -9.62 -11.98
C HIS A 290 20.83 -8.11 -11.76
N GLY A 291 21.86 -7.32 -12.08
CA GLY A 291 21.79 -5.86 -12.07
C GLY A 291 21.91 -5.18 -10.70
N ASN A 292 22.03 -5.93 -9.59
CA ASN A 292 22.05 -5.39 -8.20
C ASN A 292 20.86 -4.46 -7.88
N ILE A 293 19.70 -4.70 -8.50
CA ILE A 293 18.49 -3.85 -8.36
C ILE A 293 17.39 -4.55 -7.53
N GLY A 294 17.51 -5.87 -7.33
CA GLY A 294 16.44 -6.72 -6.80
C GLY A 294 15.42 -7.09 -7.87
N PRO A 295 14.25 -7.64 -7.49
CA PRO A 295 13.17 -7.93 -8.43
C PRO A 295 12.80 -6.70 -9.26
N HIS A 296 12.70 -6.83 -10.58
CA HIS A 296 12.40 -5.73 -11.49
C HIS A 296 11.65 -6.21 -12.74
N ILE A 297 11.03 -5.27 -13.44
CA ILE A 297 10.50 -5.45 -14.79
C ILE A 297 11.31 -4.58 -15.76
N HIS A 298 11.37 -4.97 -17.04
CA HIS A 298 11.92 -4.11 -18.06
C HIS A 298 10.85 -3.53 -18.96
N LEU A 299 10.92 -2.22 -19.16
CA LEU A 299 10.29 -1.56 -20.30
C LEU A 299 11.37 -1.10 -21.27
N GLU A 300 11.14 -1.36 -22.55
CA GLU A 300 12.14 -1.20 -23.58
C GLU A 300 11.60 -0.45 -24.80
N ARG A 301 12.46 0.38 -25.40
CA ARG A 301 12.27 0.99 -26.71
C ARG A 301 13.30 0.42 -27.68
N LEU A 302 12.83 -0.04 -28.82
CA LEU A 302 13.62 -0.48 -29.95
C LEU A 302 13.88 0.69 -30.91
N PRO A 303 15.02 0.73 -31.62
CA PRO A 303 15.27 1.73 -32.65
C PRO A 303 14.33 1.60 -33.86
N TYR A 304 13.87 0.38 -34.15
CA TYR A 304 12.89 0.06 -35.20
C TYR A 304 12.17 -1.25 -34.86
N PRO A 305 10.97 -1.51 -35.43
CA PRO A 305 10.24 -2.75 -35.17
C PRO A 305 11.06 -3.99 -35.54
N GLY A 306 11.12 -4.96 -34.63
CA GLY A 306 11.87 -6.20 -34.85
C GLY A 306 13.38 -6.11 -34.58
N ALA A 307 13.90 -4.97 -34.15
CA ALA A 307 15.32 -4.85 -33.79
C ALA A 307 15.73 -5.90 -32.73
N PRO A 308 16.95 -6.47 -32.84
CA PRO A 308 17.44 -7.49 -31.91
C PRO A 308 17.80 -6.92 -30.54
N HIS A 309 18.09 -5.62 -30.47
CA HIS A 309 18.51 -4.94 -29.25
C HIS A 309 17.75 -3.63 -29.06
N ALA A 310 17.42 -3.34 -27.79
CA ALA A 310 16.78 -2.09 -27.41
C ALA A 310 17.79 -0.94 -27.38
N ASN A 311 17.36 0.25 -27.83
CA ASN A 311 18.12 1.48 -27.66
C ASN A 311 17.75 2.22 -26.35
N SER A 312 16.78 1.68 -25.61
CA SER A 312 16.42 2.05 -24.25
C SER A 312 15.90 0.81 -23.53
N ASN A 313 16.49 0.47 -22.41
CA ASN A 313 16.21 -0.69 -21.58
C ASN A 313 16.16 -0.25 -20.12
N ASN A 314 14.95 0.10 -19.69
CA ASN A 314 14.68 0.60 -18.35
C ASN A 314 14.41 -0.56 -17.41
N HIS A 315 15.26 -0.72 -16.40
CA HIS A 315 15.11 -1.68 -15.32
C HIS A 315 14.29 -0.98 -14.22
N ILE A 316 13.04 -1.35 -14.08
CA ILE A 316 12.12 -0.71 -13.14
C ILE A 316 12.01 -1.61 -11.91
N PRO A 317 12.59 -1.22 -10.77
CA PRO A 317 12.57 -2.07 -9.59
C PRO A 317 11.15 -2.25 -9.06
N LEU A 318 10.84 -3.45 -8.60
CA LEU A 318 9.58 -3.76 -7.95
C LEU A 318 9.69 -3.57 -6.44
N PHE A 319 8.57 -3.24 -5.81
CA PHE A 319 8.40 -3.44 -4.37
C PHE A 319 8.30 -4.94 -4.11
N GLY A 320 9.29 -5.49 -3.41
CA GLY A 320 9.45 -6.91 -3.13
C GLY A 320 10.77 -7.13 -2.39
N PRO A 321 10.95 -8.28 -1.73
CA PRO A 321 12.18 -8.54 -1.00
C PRO A 321 13.34 -8.48 -1.99
N ASN A 322 14.31 -7.60 -1.74
CA ASN A 322 15.62 -7.78 -2.33
C ASN A 322 16.10 -9.13 -1.79
N ASN A 323 16.24 -10.14 -2.63
CA ASN A 323 16.99 -11.33 -2.25
C ASN A 323 18.46 -10.90 -2.11
N GLY A 324 18.84 -10.48 -0.91
CA GLY A 324 20.16 -9.97 -0.56
C GLY A 324 20.38 -10.02 0.95
#